data_AF-A0A924YEB4-F1
#
_entry.id   AF-A0A924YEB4-F1
#
_cell.length_a   1.000
_cell.length_b   1.000
_cell.length_c   1.000
_cell.angle_alpha   90.00
_cell.angle_beta   90.00
_cell.angle_gamma   90.00
#
_symmetry.space_group_name_H-M   'P 1'
#
loop_
_entity.id
_entity.type
_entity.pdbx_description
1 polymer ?
#
loop_
_entity_poly.entity_id
_entity_poly.type
_entity_poly.pdbx_seq_one_letter_code
_entity_poly.pdbx_strand_id
1 'polypeptide(L)'
;MTRTFALVAATALIGSMSAFAQLPQAKLFSVFPPGAQVGVATEIAISNGVEMDEANRLIFNHAGITAAQKVTDANGVKTPVANTFVVNVAAGVPDGIYEVRFGGRFGVSNPRSFVVGSRKEINEIEPNNVREQATPVELNSTVNGRTDGSAYDYFKFTGKAGQRVLCLCQAGRIDSKLKTQIELYDATGVIPPAVAGAAATPSPQAVQSGRRLAFSRGAARRDALLDVTLPADGDYFLRIIDQVYGGSVDHFYRLT
;
A
#
# COMPACT_ATOMS: atom_id res chain seq x y z
N MET A 1 -26.68 -54.35 -59.62
CA MET A 1 -26.00 -53.12 -60.06
C MET A 1 -26.54 -51.94 -59.27
N THR A 2 -25.64 -51.09 -58.76
CA THR A 2 -25.85 -49.68 -58.35
C THR A 2 -26.58 -49.42 -57.00
N ARG A 3 -25.83 -49.28 -55.89
CA ARG A 3 -25.54 -48.05 -55.08
C ARG A 3 -26.80 -47.45 -54.40
N THR A 4 -26.82 -46.98 -53.13
CA THR A 4 -26.04 -45.83 -52.63
C THR A 4 -26.39 -45.59 -51.13
N PHE A 5 -25.35 -45.51 -50.29
CA PHE A 5 -25.12 -44.63 -49.12
C PHE A 5 -25.87 -44.83 -47.78
N ALA A 6 -25.05 -45.27 -46.83
CA ALA A 6 -25.20 -45.18 -45.40
C ALA A 6 -24.91 -43.76 -44.87
N LEU A 7 -25.39 -43.55 -43.63
CA LEU A 7 -24.84 -42.65 -42.60
C LEU A 7 -24.97 -41.14 -42.90
N VAL A 8 -25.87 -40.47 -42.17
CA VAL A 8 -25.67 -39.18 -41.47
C VAL A 8 -27.06 -38.73 -40.99
N ALA A 9 -27.42 -39.03 -39.74
CA ALA A 9 -28.55 -38.37 -39.05
C ALA A 9 -28.47 -38.49 -37.53
N ALA A 10 -27.26 -38.49 -36.94
CA ALA A 10 -27.08 -38.61 -35.49
C ALA A 10 -26.05 -37.62 -34.92
N THR A 11 -25.89 -36.45 -35.54
CA THR A 11 -24.91 -35.44 -35.10
C THR A 11 -25.46 -34.02 -35.24
N ALA A 12 -26.59 -33.71 -34.60
CA ALA A 12 -27.08 -32.33 -34.50
C ALA A 12 -27.89 -32.04 -33.22
N LEU A 13 -27.54 -32.71 -32.11
CA LEU A 13 -27.91 -32.26 -30.75
C LEU A 13 -26.64 -32.16 -29.90
N ILE A 14 -25.63 -31.45 -30.42
CA ILE A 14 -24.64 -30.84 -29.52
C ILE A 14 -25.39 -29.68 -28.89
N GLY A 15 -25.75 -29.84 -27.62
CA GLY A 15 -26.55 -28.90 -26.87
C GLY A 15 -26.06 -27.48 -27.08
N SER A 16 -26.99 -26.58 -27.36
CA SER A 16 -26.80 -25.16 -27.21
C SER A 16 -26.55 -24.89 -25.74
N MET A 17 -25.32 -25.13 -25.26
CA MET A 17 -24.86 -24.53 -24.03
C MET A 17 -24.91 -23.03 -24.32
N SER A 18 -25.92 -22.37 -23.77
CA SER A 18 -25.88 -20.92 -23.65
C SER A 18 -24.56 -20.61 -22.95
N ALA A 19 -23.60 -20.07 -23.71
CA ALA A 19 -22.42 -19.49 -23.12
C ALA A 19 -22.94 -18.29 -22.33
N PHE A 20 -23.02 -18.43 -21.01
CA PHE A 20 -23.20 -17.30 -20.11
C PHE A 20 -21.93 -16.47 -20.22
N ALA A 21 -21.90 -15.56 -21.19
CA ALA A 21 -20.85 -14.56 -21.30
C ALA A 21 -20.93 -13.68 -20.05
N GLN A 22 -20.14 -14.01 -19.04
CA GLN A 22 -19.99 -13.15 -17.88
C GLN A 22 -19.33 -11.86 -18.36
N LEU A 23 -20.04 -10.74 -18.22
CA LEU A 23 -19.48 -9.43 -18.54
C LEU A 23 -18.20 -9.21 -17.72
N PRO A 24 -17.15 -8.60 -18.31
CA PRO A 24 -15.96 -8.22 -17.56
C PRO A 24 -16.35 -7.45 -16.31
N GLN A 25 -15.77 -7.83 -15.17
CA GLN A 25 -16.05 -7.19 -13.88
C GLN A 25 -14.86 -6.35 -13.48
N ALA A 26 -15.07 -5.04 -13.38
CA ALA A 26 -14.12 -4.11 -12.76
C ALA A 26 -13.70 -4.61 -11.38
N LYS A 27 -12.39 -4.75 -11.15
CA LYS A 27 -11.85 -5.10 -9.82
C LYS A 27 -10.73 -4.17 -9.43
N LEU A 28 -10.85 -3.63 -8.22
CA LEU A 28 -9.82 -2.83 -7.57
C LEU A 28 -9.04 -3.72 -6.61
N PHE A 29 -7.72 -3.73 -6.73
CA PHE A 29 -6.84 -4.42 -5.79
C PHE A 29 -6.21 -3.46 -4.79
N SER A 30 -5.69 -2.32 -5.25
CA SER A 30 -5.04 -1.35 -4.37
C SER A 30 -5.06 0.07 -4.93
N VAL A 31 -5.02 1.05 -4.02
CA VAL A 31 -4.72 2.45 -4.31
C VAL A 31 -3.50 2.87 -3.49
N PHE A 32 -2.75 3.85 -3.99
CA PHE A 32 -1.62 4.41 -3.27
C PHE A 32 -1.59 5.94 -3.41
N PRO A 33 -1.38 6.69 -2.31
CA PRO A 33 -1.41 6.24 -0.91
C PRO A 33 -2.72 5.52 -0.51
N PRO A 34 -2.70 4.63 0.49
CA PRO A 34 -3.89 3.88 0.93
C PRO A 34 -4.86 4.72 1.79
N GLY A 35 -4.71 6.04 1.80
CA GLY A 35 -5.48 6.94 2.64
C GLY A 35 -5.12 8.41 2.42
N ALA A 36 -5.77 9.29 3.18
CA ALA A 36 -5.53 10.73 3.12
C ALA A 36 -5.79 11.41 4.47
N GLN A 37 -5.05 12.50 4.68
CA GLN A 37 -5.21 13.37 5.83
C GLN A 37 -6.45 14.26 5.67
N VAL A 38 -7.19 14.44 6.77
CA VAL A 38 -8.30 15.40 6.84
C VAL A 38 -7.84 16.81 6.49
N GLY A 39 -8.59 17.48 5.61
CA GLY A 39 -8.34 18.87 5.21
C GLY A 39 -7.19 19.05 4.21
N VAL A 40 -6.54 17.96 3.76
CA VAL A 40 -5.45 18.01 2.78
C VAL A 40 -5.89 17.33 1.49
N ALA A 41 -5.66 18.01 0.36
CA ALA A 41 -5.86 17.42 -0.96
C ALA A 41 -4.70 16.45 -1.25
N THR A 42 -5.01 15.19 -1.53
CA THR A 42 -4.01 14.13 -1.72
C THR A 42 -4.17 13.51 -3.10
N GLU A 43 -3.07 13.39 -3.84
CA GLU A 43 -3.04 12.62 -5.08
C GLU A 43 -3.02 11.12 -4.77
N ILE A 44 -4.05 10.42 -5.23
CA ILE A 44 -4.23 8.98 -5.08
C ILE A 44 -4.24 8.33 -6.46
N ALA A 45 -3.41 7.30 -6.66
CA ALA A 45 -3.40 6.49 -7.86
C ALA A 45 -4.07 5.12 -7.61
N ILE A 46 -4.82 4.61 -8.59
CA ILE A 46 -5.18 3.19 -8.62
C ILE A 46 -3.91 2.42 -8.99
N SER A 47 -3.32 1.74 -8.01
CA SER A 47 -2.02 1.08 -8.16
C SER A 47 -2.13 -0.29 -8.81
N ASN A 48 -3.27 -0.97 -8.64
CA ASN A 48 -3.51 -2.28 -9.20
C ASN A 48 -5.01 -2.59 -9.34
N GLY A 49 -5.39 -3.21 -10.45
CA GLY A 49 -6.76 -3.58 -10.77
C GLY A 49 -6.86 -4.27 -12.13
N VAL A 50 -8.07 -4.70 -12.49
CA VAL A 50 -8.39 -5.25 -13.83
C VAL A 50 -9.69 -4.65 -14.34
N GLU A 51 -9.85 -4.66 -15.67
CA GLU A 51 -11.00 -4.07 -16.37
C GLU A 51 -11.17 -2.58 -15.99
N MET A 52 -10.05 -1.84 -16.05
CA MET A 52 -9.94 -0.44 -15.63
C MET A 52 -10.18 0.56 -16.78
N ASP A 53 -10.68 0.08 -17.91
CA ASP A 53 -11.00 0.89 -19.08
C ASP A 53 -11.90 2.06 -18.69
N GLU A 54 -11.47 3.26 -19.06
CA GLU A 54 -12.17 4.51 -18.77
C GLU A 54 -12.44 4.71 -17.26
N ALA A 55 -11.57 4.20 -16.38
CA ALA A 55 -11.62 4.50 -14.94
C ALA A 55 -11.50 6.02 -14.71
N ASN A 56 -12.63 6.66 -14.43
CA ASN A 56 -12.78 8.12 -14.49
C ASN A 56 -13.28 8.75 -13.18
N ARG A 57 -13.54 7.93 -12.15
CA ARG A 57 -13.93 8.41 -10.82
C ARG A 57 -13.52 7.44 -9.73
N LEU A 58 -13.22 7.98 -8.55
CA LEU A 58 -13.25 7.24 -7.29
C LEU A 58 -14.56 7.52 -6.57
N ILE A 59 -15.12 6.49 -5.95
CA ILE A 59 -16.38 6.51 -5.22
C ILE A 59 -16.09 6.07 -3.79
N PHE A 60 -16.55 6.85 -2.81
CA PHE A 60 -16.39 6.58 -1.39
C PHE A 60 -17.73 6.33 -0.71
N ASN A 61 -17.72 5.60 0.40
CA ASN A 61 -18.91 5.34 1.22
C ASN A 61 -19.26 6.50 2.17
N HIS A 62 -18.55 7.64 2.10
CA HIS A 62 -18.80 8.82 2.92
C HIS A 62 -18.82 10.09 2.07
N ALA A 63 -19.87 10.91 2.18
CA ALA A 63 -20.07 12.09 1.34
C ALA A 63 -19.01 13.20 1.55
N GLY A 64 -18.35 13.22 2.71
CA GLY A 64 -17.24 14.13 3.00
C GLY A 64 -15.91 13.74 2.36
N ILE A 65 -15.84 12.61 1.63
CA ILE A 65 -14.66 12.17 0.89
C ILE A 65 -14.99 12.26 -0.60
N THR A 66 -14.27 13.12 -1.32
CA THR A 66 -14.55 13.41 -2.74
C THR A 66 -13.29 13.24 -3.56
N ALA A 67 -13.43 12.96 -4.85
CA ALA A 67 -12.32 12.83 -5.77
C ALA A 67 -12.61 13.52 -7.10
N ALA A 68 -11.59 14.15 -7.66
CA ALA A 68 -11.57 14.63 -9.03
C ALA A 68 -10.44 13.92 -9.79
N GLN A 69 -10.66 13.57 -11.06
CA GLN A 69 -9.59 13.04 -11.89
C GLN A 69 -8.48 14.09 -12.04
N LYS A 70 -7.22 13.68 -11.83
CA LYS A 70 -6.08 14.57 -12.03
C LYS A 70 -5.99 14.90 -13.52
N VAL A 71 -5.71 16.16 -13.84
CA VAL A 71 -5.50 16.63 -15.20
C VAL A 71 -4.15 17.31 -15.30
N THR A 72 -3.44 17.10 -16.41
CA THR A 72 -2.34 17.96 -16.84
C THR A 72 -2.87 19.04 -17.76
N ASP A 73 -2.27 20.22 -17.69
CA ASP A 73 -2.53 21.32 -18.62
C ASP A 73 -1.25 21.56 -19.43
N ALA A 74 -1.32 21.26 -20.72
CA ALA A 74 -0.26 21.58 -21.67
C ALA A 74 -0.85 22.52 -22.71
N ASN A 75 -0.46 23.79 -22.66
CA ASN A 75 -0.89 24.84 -23.59
C ASN A 75 -2.43 24.97 -23.70
N GLY A 76 -3.16 24.86 -22.58
CA GLY A 76 -4.63 24.97 -22.54
C GLY A 76 -5.37 23.67 -22.88
N VAL A 77 -4.66 22.60 -23.22
CA VAL A 77 -5.25 21.28 -23.43
C VAL A 77 -5.20 20.50 -22.11
N LYS A 78 -6.38 20.28 -21.53
CA LYS A 78 -6.54 19.48 -20.31
C LYS A 78 -6.59 18.00 -20.65
N THR A 79 -5.57 17.25 -20.25
CA THR A 79 -5.50 15.80 -20.45
C THR A 79 -5.64 15.08 -19.12
N PRO A 80 -6.60 14.15 -18.97
CA PRO A 80 -6.68 13.33 -17.77
C PRO A 80 -5.41 12.48 -17.56
N VAL A 81 -4.88 12.49 -16.34
CA VAL A 81 -3.84 11.56 -15.92
C VAL A 81 -4.54 10.23 -15.61
N ALA A 82 -4.20 9.20 -16.38
CA ALA A 82 -4.81 7.89 -16.24
C ALA A 82 -4.65 7.37 -14.80
N ASN A 83 -5.75 6.85 -14.23
CA ASN A 83 -5.78 6.20 -12.92
C ASN A 83 -5.38 7.06 -11.73
N THR A 84 -5.29 8.38 -11.89
CA THR A 84 -4.85 9.30 -10.83
C THR A 84 -5.94 10.32 -10.50
N PHE A 85 -6.16 10.54 -9.21
CA PHE A 85 -7.24 11.35 -8.68
C PHE A 85 -6.73 12.24 -7.56
N VAL A 86 -7.24 13.45 -7.47
CA VAL A 86 -7.05 14.33 -6.31
C VAL A 86 -8.23 14.10 -5.36
N VAL A 87 -7.95 13.51 -4.21
CA VAL A 87 -8.91 13.20 -3.15
C VAL A 87 -8.91 14.32 -2.12
N ASN A 88 -10.10 14.79 -1.74
CA ASN A 88 -10.29 15.76 -0.67
C ASN A 88 -11.13 15.13 0.45
N VAL A 89 -10.66 15.30 1.69
CA VAL A 89 -11.35 14.85 2.91
C VAL A 89 -11.80 16.07 3.70
N ALA A 90 -13.10 16.24 3.89
CA ALA A 90 -13.66 17.36 4.64
C ALA A 90 -13.33 17.29 6.13
N ALA A 91 -13.23 18.45 6.81
CA ALA A 91 -12.84 18.56 8.21
C ALA A 91 -13.72 17.77 9.22
N GLY A 92 -14.97 17.51 8.87
CA GLY A 92 -15.92 16.77 9.72
C GLY A 92 -15.90 15.24 9.54
N VAL A 93 -15.05 14.71 8.66
CA VAL A 93 -14.92 13.25 8.45
C VAL A 93 -14.11 12.66 9.61
N PRO A 94 -14.67 11.73 10.42
CA PRO A 94 -13.93 11.11 11.51
C PRO A 94 -12.78 10.24 11.00
N ASP A 95 -11.71 10.14 11.80
CA ASP A 95 -10.65 9.16 11.60
C ASP A 95 -11.23 7.74 11.51
N GLY A 96 -10.79 6.97 10.51
CA GLY A 96 -11.34 5.64 10.30
C GLY A 96 -10.96 5.00 8.98
N ILE A 97 -11.46 3.78 8.78
CA ILE A 97 -11.32 3.05 7.52
C ILE A 97 -12.64 3.17 6.76
N TYR A 98 -12.56 3.71 5.56
CA TYR A 98 -13.65 3.91 4.61
C TYR A 98 -13.49 2.96 3.41
N GLU A 99 -14.49 2.93 2.54
CA GLU A 99 -14.41 2.20 1.27
C GLU A 99 -14.05 3.15 0.13
N VAL A 100 -13.17 2.70 -0.76
CA VAL A 100 -12.94 3.28 -2.08
C VAL A 100 -13.24 2.26 -3.17
N ARG A 101 -13.84 2.73 -4.26
CA ARG A 101 -14.10 1.99 -5.50
C ARG A 101 -13.68 2.87 -6.67
N PHE A 102 -13.37 2.28 -7.81
CA PHE A 102 -13.34 3.04 -9.07
C PHE A 102 -14.60 2.77 -9.89
N GLY A 103 -14.98 3.75 -10.71
CA GLY A 103 -15.99 3.58 -11.75
C GLY A 103 -15.38 3.80 -13.13
N GLY A 104 -15.70 2.91 -14.08
CA GLY A 104 -15.26 2.99 -15.46
C GLY A 104 -16.25 2.34 -16.43
N ARG A 105 -15.77 1.95 -17.61
CA ARG A 105 -16.58 1.35 -18.69
C ARG A 105 -17.30 0.07 -18.26
N PHE A 106 -16.63 -0.76 -17.47
CA PHE A 106 -17.15 -2.05 -17.00
C PHE A 106 -17.88 -1.96 -15.65
N GLY A 107 -18.34 -0.77 -15.28
CA GLY A 107 -19.14 -0.53 -14.08
C GLY A 107 -18.29 -0.09 -12.87
N VAL A 108 -18.73 -0.49 -11.68
CA VAL A 108 -18.11 -0.11 -10.40
C VAL A 108 -17.37 -1.30 -9.82
N SER A 109 -16.15 -1.06 -9.31
CA SER A 109 -15.34 -2.11 -8.72
C SER A 109 -15.87 -2.64 -7.39
N ASN A 110 -15.31 -3.75 -6.92
CA ASN A 110 -15.35 -4.12 -5.50
C ASN A 110 -14.76 -2.99 -4.63
N PRO A 111 -15.14 -2.90 -3.33
CA PRO A 111 -14.54 -1.94 -2.42
C PRO A 111 -13.14 -2.36 -2.01
N ARG A 112 -12.33 -1.36 -1.65
CA ARG A 112 -11.07 -1.50 -0.90
C ARG A 112 -11.02 -0.49 0.24
N SER A 113 -10.19 -0.79 1.23
CA SER A 113 -9.96 0.06 2.39
C SER A 113 -9.28 1.37 1.98
N PHE A 114 -9.76 2.48 2.55
CA PHE A 114 -9.16 3.80 2.42
C PHE A 114 -9.12 4.47 3.80
N VAL A 115 -7.94 4.79 4.30
CA VAL A 115 -7.80 5.33 5.67
C VAL A 115 -7.89 6.84 5.66
N VAL A 116 -8.72 7.38 6.54
CA VAL A 116 -8.72 8.81 6.86
C VAL A 116 -8.12 9.00 8.24
N GLY A 117 -7.21 9.97 8.37
CA GLY A 117 -6.60 10.34 9.65
C GLY A 117 -6.40 11.83 9.82
N SER A 118 -6.28 12.29 11.06
CA SER A 118 -6.03 13.70 11.39
C SER A 118 -4.54 14.05 11.52
N ARG A 119 -3.65 13.05 11.54
CA ARG A 119 -2.20 13.23 11.68
C ARG A 119 -1.60 13.74 10.38
N LYS A 120 -0.46 14.43 10.48
CA LYS A 120 0.34 14.81 9.30
C LYS A 120 0.68 13.55 8.51
N GLU A 121 0.32 13.50 7.24
CA GLU A 121 0.63 12.36 6.36
C GLU A 121 1.77 12.68 5.39
N ILE A 122 2.71 11.76 5.28
CA ILE A 122 3.76 11.78 4.27
C ILE A 122 3.80 10.43 3.54
N ASN A 123 4.37 10.42 2.35
CA ASN A 123 4.83 9.18 1.73
C ASN A 123 6.27 8.92 2.16
N GLU A 124 6.68 7.67 2.15
CA GLU A 124 8.10 7.35 2.30
C GLU A 124 8.94 7.99 1.19
N ILE A 125 10.23 8.17 1.46
CA ILE A 125 11.18 8.72 0.51
C ILE A 125 12.15 7.62 0.13
N GLU A 126 12.02 7.13 -1.10
CA GLU A 126 12.91 6.09 -1.65
C GLU A 126 14.16 6.70 -2.31
N PRO A 127 15.33 6.01 -2.27
CA PRO A 127 15.57 4.74 -1.56
C PRO A 127 15.64 4.95 -0.04
N ASN A 128 15.07 4.05 0.75
CA ASN A 128 15.19 4.03 2.21
C ASN A 128 15.71 2.67 2.74
N ASN A 129 16.46 1.95 1.93
CA ASN A 129 16.82 0.55 2.20
C ASN A 129 18.03 0.33 3.12
N VAL A 130 18.67 1.42 3.53
CA VAL A 130 19.77 1.44 4.49
C VAL A 130 19.54 2.55 5.50
N ARG A 131 20.14 2.40 6.69
CA ARG A 131 19.95 3.31 7.83
C ARG A 131 20.28 4.77 7.48
N GLU A 132 21.30 4.99 6.68
CA GLU A 132 21.79 6.31 6.27
C GLU A 132 20.80 7.04 5.36
N GLN A 133 19.90 6.29 4.71
CA GLN A 133 18.85 6.78 3.84
C GLN A 133 17.46 6.71 4.50
N ALA A 134 17.40 6.48 5.81
CA ALA A 134 16.14 6.37 6.53
C ALA A 134 15.26 7.60 6.29
N THR A 135 13.99 7.36 5.91
CA THR A 135 13.00 8.42 5.76
C THR A 135 12.81 9.13 7.11
N PRO A 136 13.03 10.46 7.19
CA PRO A 136 12.79 11.21 8.42
C PRO A 136 11.30 11.28 8.75
N VAL A 137 10.94 11.01 10.00
CA VAL A 137 9.56 10.98 10.48
C VAL A 137 9.43 11.85 11.73
N GLU A 138 8.42 12.71 11.73
CA GLU A 138 8.02 13.45 12.94
C GLU A 138 7.15 12.55 13.82
N LEU A 139 7.38 12.55 15.14
CA LEU A 139 6.47 11.85 16.05
C LEU A 139 5.06 12.41 15.92
N ASN A 140 4.05 11.54 16.00
CA ASN A 140 2.65 11.84 15.75
C ASN A 140 2.29 12.19 14.28
N SER A 141 3.09 11.70 13.33
CA SER A 141 2.74 11.68 11.90
C SER A 141 2.37 10.26 11.44
N THR A 142 1.91 10.16 10.20
CA THR A 142 1.65 8.89 9.51
C THR A 142 2.46 8.84 8.23
N VAL A 143 3.12 7.71 7.98
CA VAL A 143 3.83 7.43 6.73
C VAL A 143 3.07 6.39 5.93
N ASN A 144 2.79 6.70 4.67
CA ASN A 144 2.34 5.75 3.66
C ASN A 144 3.56 5.17 2.94
N GLY A 145 3.75 3.86 3.06
CA GLY A 145 4.88 3.17 2.44
C GLY A 145 4.45 1.91 1.71
N ARG A 146 5.37 1.34 0.94
CA ARG A 146 5.19 0.15 0.15
C ARG A 146 6.54 -0.51 -0.09
N THR A 147 6.65 -1.75 0.37
CA THR A 147 7.86 -2.53 0.17
C THR A 147 7.87 -3.26 -1.18
N ASP A 148 9.06 -3.33 -1.79
CA ASP A 148 9.34 -4.19 -2.95
C ASP A 148 9.75 -5.62 -2.55
N GLY A 149 9.78 -5.92 -1.25
CA GLY A 149 10.05 -7.23 -0.66
C GLY A 149 11.52 -7.65 -0.69
N SER A 150 12.40 -6.94 -1.38
CA SER A 150 13.83 -7.30 -1.49
C SER A 150 14.70 -6.65 -0.41
N ALA A 151 14.15 -5.64 0.26
CA ALA A 151 14.86 -4.81 1.20
C ALA A 151 14.02 -4.43 2.43
N TYR A 152 14.69 -3.76 3.35
CA TYR A 152 14.09 -3.18 4.53
C TYR A 152 13.66 -1.76 4.21
N ASP A 153 12.62 -1.26 4.87
CA ASP A 153 12.26 0.16 4.79
C ASP A 153 12.66 0.82 6.11
N TYR A 154 13.58 1.80 6.06
CA TYR A 154 14.09 2.48 7.22
C TYR A 154 13.44 3.84 7.44
N PHE A 155 13.10 4.11 8.71
CA PHE A 155 12.55 5.37 9.19
C PHE A 155 13.36 5.87 10.38
N LYS A 156 13.54 7.19 10.48
CA LYS A 156 14.27 7.83 11.60
C LYS A 156 13.40 8.88 12.27
N PHE A 157 13.37 8.88 13.59
CA PHE A 157 12.77 9.95 14.40
C PHE A 157 13.67 10.28 15.60
N THR A 158 13.52 11.49 16.14
CA THR A 158 14.22 11.90 17.37
C THR A 158 13.27 11.80 18.56
N GLY A 159 13.74 11.28 19.69
CA GLY A 159 12.96 11.11 20.91
C GLY A 159 13.73 11.46 22.18
N LYS A 160 13.02 11.49 23.31
CA LYS A 160 13.57 11.83 24.63
C LYS A 160 13.51 10.65 25.59
N ALA A 161 14.44 10.59 26.55
CA ALA A 161 14.46 9.62 27.63
C ALA A 161 13.13 9.65 28.41
N GLY A 162 12.57 8.47 28.69
CA GLY A 162 11.28 8.32 29.38
C GLY A 162 10.05 8.59 28.50
N GLN A 163 10.21 9.00 27.25
CA GLN A 163 9.08 9.19 26.33
C GLN A 163 8.53 7.83 25.89
N ARG A 164 7.22 7.61 26.08
CA ARG A 164 6.52 6.44 25.54
C ARG A 164 6.13 6.67 24.09
N VAL A 165 6.53 5.77 23.20
CA VAL A 165 6.22 5.80 21.77
C VAL A 165 5.46 4.54 21.40
N LEU A 166 4.34 4.73 20.71
CA LEU A 166 3.60 3.66 20.07
C LEU A 166 3.83 3.76 18.56
N CYS A 167 4.22 2.65 17.93
CA CYS A 167 4.35 2.58 16.48
C CYS A 167 3.39 1.49 15.96
N LEU A 168 2.36 1.89 15.24
CA LEU A 168 1.40 1.00 14.62
C LEU A 168 1.68 0.92 13.12
N CYS A 169 2.06 -0.25 12.63
CA CYS A 169 2.11 -0.55 11.20
C CYS A 169 0.83 -1.29 10.79
N GLN A 170 -0.07 -0.55 10.14
CA GLN A 170 -1.31 -1.07 9.58
C GLN A 170 -1.02 -1.69 8.21
N ALA A 171 -1.43 -2.93 8.01
CA ALA A 171 -1.32 -3.62 6.73
C ALA A 171 -2.55 -4.46 6.46
N GLY A 172 -2.69 -5.62 7.11
CA GLY A 172 -3.78 -6.53 6.75
C GLY A 172 -5.18 -5.97 7.02
N ARG A 173 -5.32 -5.01 7.96
CA ARG A 173 -6.59 -4.30 8.17
C ARG A 173 -6.97 -3.34 7.05
N ILE A 174 -6.01 -2.96 6.20
CA ILE A 174 -6.19 -2.04 5.07
C ILE A 174 -6.04 -2.76 3.72
N ASP A 175 -6.37 -4.05 3.66
CA ASP A 175 -6.27 -4.91 2.47
C ASP A 175 -4.86 -5.20 1.94
N SER A 176 -3.81 -4.73 2.60
CA SER A 176 -2.43 -5.02 2.18
C SER A 176 -2.09 -6.52 2.27
N LYS A 177 -1.27 -7.00 1.34
CA LYS A 177 -0.72 -8.35 1.35
C LYS A 177 0.45 -8.50 2.33
N LEU A 178 1.07 -7.40 2.74
CA LEU A 178 2.25 -7.36 3.61
C LEU A 178 2.08 -8.19 4.89
N LYS A 179 3.05 -9.06 5.15
CA LYS A 179 3.20 -9.77 6.43
C LYS A 179 4.18 -8.98 7.29
N THR A 180 3.68 -7.98 8.00
CA THR A 180 4.53 -6.99 8.68
C THR A 180 5.44 -7.59 9.76
N GLN A 181 6.68 -7.13 9.79
CA GLN A 181 7.57 -7.17 10.95
C GLN A 181 8.12 -5.77 11.16
N ILE A 182 8.13 -5.30 12.39
CA ILE A 182 8.67 -3.99 12.76
C ILE A 182 9.65 -4.10 13.92
N GLU A 183 10.73 -3.33 13.86
CA GLU A 183 11.82 -3.34 14.82
C GLU A 183 12.30 -1.94 15.11
N LEU A 184 12.58 -1.64 16.38
CA LEU A 184 13.07 -0.34 16.82
C LEU A 184 14.49 -0.47 17.40
N TYR A 185 15.37 0.42 16.96
CA TYR A 185 16.77 0.51 17.37
C TYR A 185 17.09 1.92 17.88
N ASP A 186 18.02 2.02 18.82
CA ASP A 186 18.58 3.32 19.24
C ASP A 186 19.69 3.81 18.28
N ALA A 187 20.19 5.03 18.52
CA ALA A 187 21.30 5.63 17.78
C ALA A 187 22.61 4.83 17.88
N THR A 188 22.82 4.09 18.97
CA THR A 188 24.00 3.23 19.15
C THR A 188 23.93 1.98 18.26
N GLY A 189 22.76 1.70 17.68
CA GLY A 189 22.36 0.60 16.80
C GLY A 189 23.02 0.53 15.42
N VAL A 190 23.91 -0.43 15.15
CA VAL A 190 24.02 -0.97 13.77
C VAL A 190 22.81 -1.84 13.46
N ILE A 191 22.19 -1.58 12.31
CA ILE A 191 21.04 -2.31 11.80
C ILE A 191 21.55 -3.19 10.65
N PRO A 192 21.24 -4.50 10.60
CA PRO A 192 21.77 -5.39 9.57
C PRO A 192 21.48 -4.81 8.17
N PRO A 193 22.46 -4.79 7.25
CA PRO A 193 22.18 -4.46 5.86
C PRO A 193 21.12 -5.42 5.32
N ALA A 194 20.30 -4.97 4.38
CA ALA A 194 19.41 -5.85 3.64
C ALA A 194 20.23 -6.99 2.99
N VAL A 195 19.86 -8.25 3.25
CA VAL A 195 20.42 -9.43 2.55
C VAL A 195 19.21 -10.29 2.14
N ALA A 196 19.04 -10.82 0.92
CA ALA A 196 19.97 -11.12 -0.16
C ALA A 196 19.25 -11.12 -1.53
N GLY A 197 19.88 -10.58 -2.59
CA GLY A 197 19.38 -10.73 -3.97
C GLY A 197 20.05 -9.85 -5.03
N ALA A 198 20.50 -8.65 -4.65
CA ALA A 198 21.33 -7.81 -5.51
C ALA A 198 22.80 -7.95 -5.10
N ALA A 199 23.71 -8.01 -6.08
CA ALA A 199 25.14 -8.06 -5.87
C ALA A 199 25.65 -6.74 -5.23
N ALA A 200 25.43 -6.56 -3.95
CA ALA A 200 26.13 -5.58 -3.13
C ALA A 200 27.28 -6.31 -2.45
N THR A 201 28.50 -6.04 -2.91
CA THR A 201 29.71 -6.39 -2.16
C THR A 201 29.54 -5.89 -0.71
N PRO A 202 29.61 -6.76 0.31
CA PRO A 202 29.46 -6.31 1.68
C PRO A 202 30.57 -5.30 1.98
N SER A 203 30.18 -4.06 2.35
CA SER A 203 31.16 -3.08 2.79
C SER A 203 31.80 -3.57 4.10
N PRO A 204 33.11 -3.41 4.31
CA PRO A 204 33.80 -3.88 5.51
C PRO A 204 33.42 -3.15 6.82
N GLN A 205 32.44 -2.24 6.81
CA GLN A 205 32.02 -1.47 8.00
C GLN A 205 30.87 -2.12 8.80
N ALA A 206 30.60 -3.41 8.61
CA ALA A 206 29.61 -4.19 9.36
C ALA A 206 29.98 -4.49 10.84
N VAL A 207 30.71 -3.59 11.53
CA VAL A 207 31.19 -3.79 12.90
C VAL A 207 30.93 -2.55 13.76
N GLN A 208 29.74 -2.48 14.36
CA GLN A 208 29.47 -2.07 15.76
C GLN A 208 27.96 -1.94 16.05
N SER A 209 27.36 -3.07 16.40
CA SER A 209 25.97 -3.32 16.82
C SER A 209 25.49 -2.42 17.94
N GLY A 210 24.25 -1.95 17.87
CA GLY A 210 23.58 -1.41 19.06
C GLY A 210 22.20 -2.01 19.24
N ARG A 211 21.49 -1.51 20.24
CA ARG A 211 20.51 -2.33 20.94
C ARG A 211 19.15 -2.26 20.24
N ARG A 212 18.65 -3.42 19.81
CA ARG A 212 17.23 -3.56 19.46
C ARG A 212 16.41 -3.34 20.72
N LEU A 213 15.59 -2.30 20.72
CA LEU A 213 14.74 -1.92 21.86
C LEU A 213 13.44 -2.70 21.86
N ALA A 214 12.87 -2.95 20.68
CA ALA A 214 11.64 -3.70 20.55
C ALA A 214 11.47 -4.34 19.19
N PHE A 215 10.57 -5.30 19.14
CA PHE A 215 10.28 -6.14 18.00
C PHE A 215 8.80 -6.54 18.05
N SER A 216 8.14 -6.51 16.90
CA SER A 216 6.78 -6.99 16.76
C SER A 216 6.55 -7.55 15.36
N ARG A 217 5.69 -8.55 15.30
CA ARG A 217 5.26 -9.21 14.06
C ARG A 217 3.76 -9.12 13.96
N GLY A 218 3.27 -8.85 12.76
CA GLY A 218 1.85 -8.92 12.47
C GLY A 218 1.34 -10.34 12.65
N ALA A 219 0.52 -10.55 13.69
CA ALA A 219 -0.15 -11.83 13.95
C ALA A 219 -1.41 -11.96 13.04
N ALA A 220 -2.55 -12.46 13.56
CA ALA A 220 -3.73 -12.83 12.78
C ALA A 220 -4.23 -11.75 11.77
N ARG A 221 -4.05 -10.45 12.07
CA ARG A 221 -4.44 -9.34 11.19
C ARG A 221 -3.31 -8.74 10.34
N ARG A 222 -2.09 -9.26 10.45
CA ARG A 222 -0.88 -8.77 9.77
C ARG A 222 -0.51 -7.32 10.09
N ASP A 223 -1.09 -6.72 11.12
CA ASP A 223 -0.69 -5.42 11.65
C ASP A 223 0.28 -5.63 12.80
N ALA A 224 1.33 -4.82 12.87
CA ALA A 224 2.31 -4.89 13.95
C ALA A 224 2.26 -3.62 14.83
N LEU A 225 2.47 -3.79 16.13
CA LEU A 225 2.47 -2.71 17.11
C LEU A 225 3.72 -2.81 17.98
N LEU A 226 4.41 -1.68 18.16
CA LEU A 226 5.41 -1.49 19.22
C LEU A 226 4.86 -0.52 20.26
N ASP A 227 5.21 -0.78 21.52
CA ASP A 227 4.96 0.08 22.66
C ASP A 227 6.22 0.09 23.51
N VAL A 228 6.94 1.22 23.47
CA VAL A 228 8.30 1.32 24.02
C VAL A 228 8.45 2.63 24.77
N THR A 229 9.07 2.58 25.94
CA THR A 229 9.61 3.77 26.61
C THR A 229 11.07 3.95 26.21
N LEU A 230 11.38 5.10 25.61
CA LEU A 230 12.71 5.39 25.09
C LEU A 230 13.73 5.54 26.23
N PRO A 231 14.89 4.87 26.16
CA PRO A 231 15.84 4.84 27.27
C PRO A 231 16.71 6.09 27.38
N ALA A 232 16.87 6.86 26.30
CA ALA A 232 17.79 7.99 26.22
C ALA A 232 17.26 9.09 25.27
N ASP A 233 17.88 10.26 25.31
CA ASP A 233 17.68 11.26 24.27
C ASP A 233 18.45 10.85 23.01
N GLY A 234 17.88 11.10 21.83
CA GLY A 234 18.59 10.92 20.57
C GLY A 234 17.73 10.39 19.44
N ASP A 235 18.41 9.92 18.39
CA ASP A 235 17.79 9.36 17.21
C ASP A 235 17.45 7.87 17.40
N TYR A 236 16.33 7.49 16.83
CA TYR A 236 15.82 6.14 16.82
C TYR A 236 15.48 5.73 15.40
N PHE A 237 15.67 4.45 15.11
CA PHE A 237 15.48 3.90 13.79
C PHE A 237 14.45 2.79 13.85
N LEU A 238 13.35 2.99 13.13
CA LEU A 238 12.34 1.98 12.92
C LEU A 238 12.61 1.31 11.57
N ARG A 239 12.50 -0.01 11.55
CA ARG A 239 12.63 -0.80 10.34
C ARG A 239 11.37 -1.62 10.10
N ILE A 240 10.89 -1.62 8.85
CA ILE A 240 9.77 -2.45 8.40
C ILE A 240 10.29 -3.52 7.43
N ILE A 241 9.74 -4.73 7.54
CA ILE A 241 10.11 -5.89 6.73
C ILE A 241 8.85 -6.66 6.35
N ASP A 242 8.77 -7.16 5.12
CA ASP A 242 7.86 -8.24 4.78
C ASP A 242 8.45 -9.59 5.19
N GLN A 243 7.79 -10.30 6.10
CA GLN A 243 8.29 -11.58 6.63
C GLN A 243 8.56 -12.64 5.57
N VAL A 244 7.87 -12.55 4.43
CA VAL A 244 7.94 -13.54 3.34
C VAL A 244 8.61 -13.00 2.08
N TYR A 245 9.14 -11.77 2.11
CA TYR A 245 9.82 -11.15 0.96
C TYR A 245 8.96 -11.15 -0.32
N GLY A 246 7.65 -10.92 -0.19
CA GLY A 246 6.65 -11.08 -1.24
C GLY A 246 6.43 -9.84 -2.10
N GLY A 247 6.73 -8.64 -1.59
CA GLY A 247 7.00 -7.40 -2.32
C GLY A 247 6.20 -7.11 -3.61
N SER A 248 5.26 -6.16 -3.57
CA SER A 248 4.54 -5.73 -4.78
C SER A 248 3.74 -4.43 -4.59
N VAL A 249 3.01 -4.00 -5.63
CA VAL A 249 1.94 -2.97 -5.59
C VAL A 249 0.92 -3.18 -4.48
N ASP A 250 0.74 -4.42 -4.03
CA ASP A 250 -0.23 -4.77 -3.02
C ASP A 250 0.38 -4.90 -1.60
N HIS A 251 1.68 -4.61 -1.42
CA HIS A 251 2.39 -4.68 -0.13
C HIS A 251 2.62 -3.29 0.48
N PHE A 252 1.56 -2.48 0.48
CA PHE A 252 1.56 -1.14 1.09
C PHE A 252 1.29 -1.20 2.60
N TYR A 253 1.58 -0.13 3.33
CA TYR A 253 1.30 0.00 4.75
C TYR A 253 1.08 1.45 5.16
N ARG A 254 0.50 1.61 6.35
CA ARG A 254 0.46 2.90 7.06
C ARG A 254 1.12 2.76 8.41
N LEU A 255 2.23 3.47 8.59
CA LEU A 255 2.97 3.57 9.85
C LEU A 255 2.50 4.80 10.62
N THR A 256 2.08 4.68 11.88
CA THR A 256 1.57 5.78 12.73
C THR A 256 2.13 5.74 14.15
#